data_AF-A0A8E4EQA1-F1
#
_entry.id   AF-A0A8E4EQA1-F1
#
_cell.length_a   1.000
_cell.length_b   1.000
_cell.length_c   1.000
_cell.angle_alpha   90.00
_cell.angle_beta   90.00
_cell.angle_gamma   90.00
#
_symmetry.space_group_name_H-M   'P 1'
#
loop_
_entity.id
_entity.type
_entity.pdbx_description
1 polymer ?
#
loop_
_entity_poly.entity_id
_entity_poly.type
_entity_poly.pdbx_seq_one_letter_code
_entity_poly.pdbx_strand_id
1 'polypeptide(L)'
;MSKHLTRRAPKRKRGLCWGRTSDESTSVVRWQLFRRDHRGALHTSTLQFTYAEPRAYIAQRLRNARRKLRDRVDEIDLAAMGVTA
;
A
#
# COMPACT_ATOMS: atom_id res chain seq x y z
N MET A 1 -18.66 14.14 5.49
CA MET A 1 -17.47 13.42 6.04
C MET A 1 -16.62 12.82 4.92
N SER A 2 -15.34 13.17 4.89
CA SER A 2 -14.39 12.71 3.87
C SER A 2 -14.00 11.23 4.05
N LYS A 3 -14.66 10.33 3.31
CA LYS A 3 -14.43 8.86 3.33
C LYS A 3 -12.98 8.42 3.06
N HIS A 4 -12.11 9.31 2.58
CA HIS A 4 -10.70 9.01 2.33
C HIS A 4 -9.82 9.17 3.59
N LEU A 5 -10.36 9.79 4.64
CA LEU A 5 -9.67 10.09 5.89
C LEU A 5 -10.12 9.19 7.04
N THR A 6 -11.09 8.31 6.81
CA THR A 6 -11.57 7.38 7.83
C THR A 6 -10.76 6.08 7.87
N ARG A 7 -10.58 5.56 9.09
CA ARG A 7 -9.98 4.26 9.35
C ARG A 7 -10.60 3.17 8.47
N ARG A 8 -9.74 2.28 7.93
CA ARG A 8 -10.16 1.11 7.16
C ARG A 8 -9.24 -0.06 7.49
N ALA A 9 -9.82 -1.17 7.94
CA ALA A 9 -9.08 -2.40 8.15
C ALA A 9 -8.64 -3.02 6.80
N PRO A 10 -7.41 -3.56 6.69
CA PRO A 10 -7.00 -4.32 5.53
C PRO A 10 -7.79 -5.64 5.44
N LYS A 11 -8.33 -5.95 4.26
CA LYS A 11 -8.94 -7.27 4.01
C LYS A 11 -7.82 -8.28 3.81
N ARG A 12 -7.92 -9.48 4.42
CA ARG A 12 -6.93 -10.56 4.24
C ARG A 12 -7.21 -11.30 2.94
N LYS A 13 -6.62 -10.86 1.82
CA LYS A 13 -6.71 -11.52 0.50
C LYS A 13 -5.31 -11.89 0.01
N ARG A 14 -5.22 -12.84 -0.93
CA ARG A 14 -3.95 -13.28 -1.55
C ARG A 14 -3.31 -12.19 -2.43
N GLY A 15 -4.10 -11.23 -2.91
CA GLY A 15 -3.66 -10.11 -3.74
C GLY A 15 -3.32 -8.83 -2.95
N LEU A 16 -3.41 -7.68 -3.62
CA LEU A 16 -3.21 -6.38 -2.98
C LEU A 16 -4.29 -6.14 -1.92
N CYS A 17 -3.83 -5.91 -0.70
CA CYS A 17 -4.64 -5.54 0.45
C CYS A 17 -4.21 -4.16 0.93
N TRP A 18 -5.13 -3.38 1.49
CA TRP A 18 -4.78 -2.05 1.99
C TRP A 18 -5.68 -1.62 3.12
N GLY A 19 -5.10 -0.84 4.03
CA GLY A 19 -5.77 -0.27 5.18
C GLY A 19 -5.40 1.19 5.37
N ARG A 20 -6.11 1.85 6.28
CA ARG A 20 -5.84 3.21 6.71
C ARG A 20 -6.05 3.32 8.21
N THR A 21 -5.16 4.04 8.86
CA THR A 21 -5.32 4.49 10.23
C THR A 21 -5.27 6.01 10.22
N SER A 22 -6.36 6.63 10.65
CA SER A 22 -6.41 8.05 10.93
C SER A 22 -6.01 8.27 12.36
N ASP A 23 -5.10 9.22 12.57
CA ASP A 23 -4.84 9.77 13.88
C ASP A 23 -5.50 11.16 13.92
N GLU A 24 -6.55 11.27 14.73
CA GLU A 24 -7.33 12.50 14.88
C GLU A 24 -6.53 13.58 15.63
N SER A 25 -5.56 13.19 16.47
CA SER A 25 -4.74 14.12 17.23
C SER A 25 -3.70 14.84 16.36
N THR A 26 -3.13 14.14 15.38
CA THR A 26 -2.06 14.67 14.53
C THR A 26 -2.54 15.16 13.16
N SER A 27 -3.83 14.99 12.83
CA SER A 27 -4.34 15.24 11.48
C SER A 27 -3.48 14.56 10.41
N VAL A 28 -3.10 13.31 10.67
CA VAL A 28 -2.35 12.46 9.73
C VAL A 28 -3.15 11.21 9.44
N VAL A 29 -3.19 10.84 8.16
CA VAL A 29 -3.75 9.59 7.69
C VAL A 29 -2.63 8.72 7.14
N ARG A 30 -2.40 7.60 7.83
CA ARG A 30 -1.45 6.58 7.40
C ARG A 30 -2.15 5.58 6.51
N TRP A 31 -1.68 5.46 5.28
CA TRP A 31 -2.10 4.45 4.32
C TRP A 31 -1.11 3.30 4.31
N GLN A 32 -1.61 2.09 4.48
CA GLN A 32 -0.80 0.88 4.49
C GLN A 32 -1.23 0.00 3.32
N LEU A 33 -0.29 -0.32 2.44
CA LEU A 33 -0.45 -1.25 1.33
C LEU A 33 0.27 -2.56 1.67
N PHE A 34 -0.36 -3.67 1.32
CA PHE A 34 0.10 -5.01 1.59
C PHE A 34 -0.03 -5.86 0.32
N ARG A 35 0.98 -6.66 0.00
CA ARG A 35 0.94 -7.64 -1.08
C ARG A 35 1.69 -8.89 -0.64
N ARG A 36 1.22 -10.06 -1.05
CA ARG A 36 1.94 -11.32 -0.81
C ARG A 36 2.62 -11.78 -2.09
N ASP A 37 3.79 -12.39 -1.94
CA ASP A 37 4.48 -13.08 -3.03
C ASP A 37 3.97 -14.52 -3.22
N HIS A 38 4.53 -15.24 -4.19
CA HIS A 38 4.19 -16.65 -4.48
C HIS A 38 4.40 -17.60 -3.28
N ARG A 39 5.32 -17.29 -2.36
CA ARG A 39 5.61 -18.06 -1.12
C ARG A 39 4.69 -17.67 0.03
N GLY A 40 3.89 -16.62 -0.14
CA GLY A 40 2.98 -16.10 0.85
C GLY A 40 3.62 -15.10 1.84
N ALA A 41 4.86 -14.68 1.64
CA ALA A 41 5.49 -13.66 2.50
C ALA A 41 4.84 -12.29 2.28
N LEU A 42 4.73 -11.49 3.34
CA LEU A 42 3.99 -10.23 3.34
C LEU A 42 4.93 -9.04 3.09
N HIS A 43 4.72 -8.35 1.97
CA HIS A 43 5.41 -7.12 1.61
C HIS A 43 4.52 -5.92 1.90
N THR A 44 5.09 -4.88 2.50
CA THR A 44 4.32 -3.71 2.95
C THR A 44 4.91 -2.40 2.46
N SER A 45 4.04 -1.42 2.19
CA SER A 45 4.43 -0.04 1.92
C SER A 45 3.53 0.89 2.70
N THR A 46 4.12 1.76 3.51
CA THR A 46 3.40 2.72 4.35
C THR A 46 3.65 4.13 3.86
N LEU A 47 2.58 4.88 3.66
CA LEU A 47 2.60 6.29 3.29
C LEU A 47 1.80 7.08 4.32
N GLN A 48 2.27 8.27 4.66
CA GLN A 48 1.59 9.19 5.56
C GLN A 48 1.23 10.44 4.79
N PHE A 49 0.01 10.92 5.01
CA PHE A 49 -0.53 12.10 4.37
C PHE A 49 -1.21 12.98 5.41
N THR A 50 -1.17 14.29 5.22
CA THR A 50 -1.90 15.24 6.07
C THR A 50 -3.26 15.56 5.45
N TYR A 51 -4.18 16.12 6.23
CA TYR A 51 -5.50 16.52 5.73
C TYR A 51 -5.42 17.71 4.76
N ALA A 52 -4.29 18.43 4.74
CA ALA A 52 -4.04 19.55 3.85
C ALA A 52 -3.67 19.10 2.42
N GLU A 53 -3.26 17.85 2.22
CA GLU A 53 -2.81 17.38 0.92
C GLU A 53 -3.98 17.12 -0.05
N PRO A 54 -3.86 17.57 -1.32
CA PRO A 54 -4.91 17.34 -2.30
C PRO A 54 -5.16 15.85 -2.56
N ARG A 55 -6.43 15.47 -2.72
CA ARG A 55 -6.83 14.09 -3.03
C ARG A 55 -6.14 13.53 -4.28
N ALA A 56 -5.88 14.37 -5.29
CA ALA A 56 -5.18 13.99 -6.51
C ALA A 56 -3.73 13.58 -6.23
N TYR A 57 -3.04 14.34 -5.37
CA TYR A 57 -1.67 14.06 -4.93
C TYR A 57 -1.59 12.74 -4.15
N ILE A 58 -2.48 12.57 -3.16
CA ILE A 58 -2.59 11.32 -2.38
C ILE A 58 -2.81 10.12 -3.32
N ALA A 59 -3.73 10.25 -4.28
CA ALA A 59 -4.02 9.19 -5.24
C ALA A 59 -2.81 8.86 -6.12
N GLN A 60 -2.05 9.86 -6.59
CA GLN A 60 -0.84 9.65 -7.39
C GLN A 60 0.23 8.91 -6.58
N ARG A 61 0.50 9.34 -5.35
CA ARG A 61 1.49 8.72 -4.45
C ARG A 61 1.11 7.27 -4.14
N LEU A 62 -0.16 7.00 -3.88
CA LEU A 62 -0.67 5.64 -3.67
C LEU A 62 -0.53 4.75 -4.90
N ARG A 63 -0.82 5.27 -6.11
CA ARG A 63 -0.63 4.52 -7.36
C ARG A 63 0.84 4.16 -7.56
N ASN A 64 1.76 5.07 -7.26
CA ASN A 64 3.20 4.83 -7.38
C ASN A 64 3.68 3.80 -6.37
N ALA A 65 3.29 3.90 -5.10
CA ALA A 65 3.63 2.88 -4.10
C ALA A 65 3.05 1.50 -4.45
N ARG A 66 1.84 1.46 -5.01
CA ARG A 66 1.24 0.21 -5.51
C ARG A 66 2.06 -0.42 -6.64
N ARG A 67 2.60 0.38 -7.57
CA ARG A 67 3.47 -0.11 -8.66
C ARG A 67 4.77 -0.66 -8.08
N LYS A 68 5.48 0.12 -7.27
CA LYS A 68 6.72 -0.33 -6.60
C LYS A 68 6.55 -1.63 -5.82
N LEU A 69 5.41 -1.79 -5.12
CA LEU A 69 5.13 -3.01 -4.36
C LEU A 69 4.81 -4.21 -5.27
N ARG A 70 4.22 -3.98 -6.44
CA ARG A 70 4.05 -5.01 -7.46
C ARG A 70 5.41 -5.38 -8.03
N ASP A 71 6.17 -4.41 -8.52
CA ASP A 71 7.45 -4.63 -9.19
C ASP A 71 8.40 -5.44 -8.28
N ARG A 72 8.47 -5.09 -7.00
CA ARG A 72 9.23 -5.86 -5.99
C ARG A 72 8.77 -7.32 -5.84
N VAL A 73 7.46 -7.57 -5.84
CA VAL A 73 6.93 -8.94 -5.74
C VAL A 73 7.17 -9.71 -7.02
N ASP A 74 6.99 -9.06 -8.16
CA ASP A 74 7.20 -9.66 -9.47
C ASP A 74 8.71 -10.00 -9.66
N GLU A 75 9.63 -9.17 -9.19
CA GLU A 75 11.07 -9.48 -9.11
C GLU A 75 11.37 -10.72 -8.25
N ILE A 76 10.73 -10.85 -7.08
CA ILE A 76 10.89 -12.03 -6.20
C ILE A 76 10.32 -13.28 -6.87
N ASP A 77 9.18 -13.15 -7.53
CA ASP A 77 8.54 -14.26 -8.24
C ASP A 77 9.40 -14.69 -9.44
N LEU A 78 9.99 -13.74 -10.19
CA LEU A 78 10.91 -14.00 -11.31
C LEU A 78 12.20 -14.68 -10.84
N ALA A 79 12.83 -14.17 -9.77
CA ALA A 79 14.02 -14.78 -9.19
C ALA A 79 13.76 -16.22 -8.73
N ALA A 80 12.58 -16.49 -8.17
CA ALA A 80 12.21 -17.85 -7.76
C ALA A 80 11.92 -18.80 -8.91
N MET A 81 11.54 -18.29 -10.10
CA MET A 81 11.42 -19.08 -11.33
C MET A 81 12.78 -19.38 -11.98
N GLY A 82 13.90 -18.94 -11.39
CA GLY A 82 15.24 -19.12 -11.96
C GLY A 82 15.49 -18.25 -13.19
N VAL A 83 14.59 -17.30 -13.49
CA VAL A 83 14.77 -16.30 -14.54
C VAL A 83 15.44 -15.09 -13.89
N THR A 84 16.70 -15.25 -13.51
CA THR A 84 17.58 -14.11 -13.25
C THR A 84 18.37 -13.86 -14.53
N ALA A 85 18.31 -12.62 -15.03
CA ALA A 85 19.10 -12.18 -16.18
C ALA A 85 20.60 -12.46 -16.00
#